data_AF-A0A0B6ZW09-F1
#
_entry.id   AF-A0A0B6ZW09-F1
#
_cell.length_a   1.000
_cell.length_b   1.000
_cell.length_c   1.000
_cell.angle_alpha   90.00
_cell.angle_beta   90.00
_cell.angle_gamma   90.00
#
_symmetry.space_group_name_H-M   'P 1'
#
loop_
_entity.id
_entity.type
_entity.pdbx_description
1 polymer ?
#
loop_
_entity_poly.entity_id
_entity_poly.type
_entity_poly.pdbx_seq_one_letter_code
_entity_poly.pdbx_strand_id
1 'polypeptide(L)'
;VCSSDLKKVPLPGDWPAPVKKYILKTFTLEVVEPGKRYQRCVPSRLKDLLLSHILVLCLKLSQFELPLLTLTNDLNLSHKRISTHFTILGCTIKKSKSPQGLDVYRAVLNVPLKFPEIKDKRAKNRIF
;
A
#
# COMPACT_ATOMS: atom_id res chain seq x y z
N VAL A 1 4.42 2.03 -17.00
CA VAL A 1 3.59 1.20 -17.91
C VAL A 1 2.24 0.97 -17.25
N CYS A 2 1.16 1.53 -17.80
CA CYS A 2 -0.20 1.26 -17.31
C CYS A 2 -0.69 -0.05 -17.93
N SER A 3 -1.05 -1.04 -17.11
CA SER A 3 -1.69 -2.27 -17.59
C SER A 3 -3.12 -1.93 -18.02
N SER A 4 -3.49 -2.30 -19.23
CA SER A 4 -4.68 -1.86 -19.98
C SER A 4 -6.00 -2.55 -19.56
N ASP A 5 -6.12 -3.01 -18.32
CA ASP A 5 -7.16 -3.97 -17.90
C ASP A 5 -8.35 -3.34 -17.17
N LEU A 6 -8.82 -2.16 -17.61
CA LEU A 6 -9.97 -1.51 -16.99
C LEU A 6 -11.07 -1.27 -18.02
N LYS A 7 -11.90 -2.30 -18.21
CA LYS A 7 -13.24 -2.15 -18.80
C LYS A 7 -14.14 -1.38 -17.83
N LYS A 8 -15.04 -0.55 -18.38
CA LYS A 8 -16.14 0.23 -17.75
C LYS A 8 -16.06 0.36 -16.21
N VAL A 9 -15.70 1.55 -15.72
CA VAL A 9 -15.72 2.00 -14.31
C VAL A 9 -15.60 0.86 -13.27
N PRO A 10 -14.41 0.62 -12.68
CA PRO A 10 -14.14 -0.53 -11.81
C PRO A 10 -14.80 -0.48 -10.43
N LEU A 11 -15.81 0.38 -10.24
CA LEU A 11 -16.44 0.62 -8.95
C LEU A 11 -17.88 0.12 -8.96
N PRO A 12 -18.38 -0.42 -7.83
CA PRO A 12 -19.76 -0.87 -7.72
C PRO A 12 -20.79 0.20 -8.07
N GLY A 13 -21.88 -0.21 -8.72
CA GLY A 13 -22.92 0.69 -9.23
C GLY A 13 -23.73 1.41 -8.14
N ASP A 14 -23.80 0.83 -6.95
CA ASP A 14 -24.51 1.30 -5.76
C ASP A 14 -23.75 2.37 -4.96
N TRP A 15 -22.44 2.56 -5.19
CA TRP A 15 -21.68 3.55 -4.41
C TRP A 15 -22.12 5.00 -4.68
N PRO A 16 -22.12 5.87 -3.65
CA PRO A 16 -22.44 7.28 -3.82
C PRO A 16 -21.54 7.97 -4.86
N ALA A 17 -22.13 8.80 -5.72
CA ALA A 17 -21.42 9.50 -6.79
C ALA A 17 -20.20 10.32 -6.30
N PRO A 18 -20.24 11.03 -5.16
CA PRO A 18 -19.07 11.74 -4.64
C PRO A 18 -17.89 10.81 -4.31
N VAL A 19 -18.18 9.64 -3.75
CA VAL A 19 -17.16 8.63 -3.39
C VAL A 19 -16.53 8.05 -4.64
N LYS A 20 -17.34 7.67 -5.63
CA LYS A 20 -16.85 7.19 -6.94
C LYS A 20 -15.93 8.23 -7.59
N LYS A 21 -16.38 9.49 -7.64
CA LYS A 21 -15.62 10.60 -8.23
C LYS A 21 -14.28 10.77 -7.51
N TYR A 22 -14.29 10.75 -6.18
CA TYR A 22 -13.06 10.90 -5.37
C TYR A 22 -12.07 9.76 -5.59
N ILE A 23 -12.51 8.50 -5.52
CA ILE A 23 -11.65 7.32 -5.70
C ILE A 23 -11.03 7.31 -7.09
N LEU A 24 -11.83 7.55 -8.13
CA LEU A 24 -11.34 7.56 -9.51
C LEU A 24 -10.35 8.71 -9.74
N LYS A 25 -10.64 9.90 -9.21
CA LYS A 25 -9.73 11.06 -9.33
C LYS A 25 -8.40 10.84 -8.60
N THR A 26 -8.41 10.15 -7.46
CA THR A 26 -7.24 10.05 -6.57
C THR A 26 -6.33 8.89 -6.93
N PHE A 27 -6.90 7.75 -7.33
CA PHE A 27 -6.15 6.50 -7.50
C PHE A 27 -6.09 6.01 -8.95
N THR A 28 -6.69 6.72 -9.92
CA THR A 28 -6.65 6.32 -11.33
C THR A 28 -6.20 7.48 -12.22
N LEU A 29 -5.73 7.16 -13.42
CA LEU A 29 -5.46 8.12 -14.48
C LEU A 29 -6.37 7.85 -15.67
N GLU A 30 -6.81 8.91 -16.33
CA GLU A 30 -7.50 8.83 -17.61
C GLU A 30 -6.49 8.71 -18.73
N VAL A 31 -6.74 7.77 -19.63
CA VAL A 31 -5.91 7.52 -20.81
C VAL A 31 -6.79 7.78 -22.03
N VAL A 32 -6.45 8.84 -22.76
CA VAL A 32 -7.10 9.23 -24.00
C VAL A 32 -6.05 9.14 -25.10
N GLU A 33 -6.19 8.13 -25.95
CA GLU A 33 -5.32 7.92 -27.11
C GLU A 33 -6.12 8.16 -28.40
N PRO A 34 -5.56 8.86 -29.41
CA PRO A 34 -6.24 9.09 -30.68
C PRO A 34 -6.71 7.78 -31.32
N GLY A 35 -7.98 7.71 -31.70
CA GLY A 35 -8.58 6.52 -32.32
C GLY A 35 -8.90 5.36 -31.38
N LYS A 36 -8.61 5.48 -30.07
CA LYS A 36 -9.00 4.47 -29.07
C LYS A 36 -10.14 4.96 -28.18
N ARG A 37 -10.83 3.99 -27.59
CA ARG A 37 -11.87 4.27 -26.60
C ARG A 37 -11.23 4.83 -25.33
N TYR A 38 -11.95 5.74 -24.67
CA TYR A 38 -11.63 6.21 -23.33
C TYR A 38 -11.35 5.04 -22.39
N GLN A 39 -10.22 5.10 -21.69
CA GLN A 39 -9.84 4.12 -20.69
C GLN A 39 -9.36 4.82 -19.42
N ARG A 40 -9.45 4.11 -18.29
CA ARG A 40 -8.77 4.48 -17.05
C ARG A 40 -7.74 3.44 -16.72
N CYS A 41 -6.66 3.82 -16.06
CA CYS A 41 -5.65 2.89 -15.59
C CYS A 41 -5.22 3.20 -14.16
N VAL A 42 -4.66 2.20 -13.46
CA VAL A 42 -4.08 2.37 -12.12
C VAL A 42 -2.56 2.16 -12.23
N PRO A 43 -1.76 3.24 -12.39
CA PRO A 43 -0.30 3.14 -12.38
C PRO A 43 0.21 2.51 -11.09
N SER A 44 1.41 1.90 -11.13
CA SER A 44 2.06 1.29 -9.95
C SER A 44 2.11 2.25 -8.74
N ARG A 45 2.52 3.50 -8.97
CA ARG A 45 2.55 4.54 -7.93
C ARG A 45 1.18 4.77 -7.28
N LEU A 46 0.10 4.78 -8.07
CA LEU A 46 -1.26 4.98 -7.53
C LEU A 46 -1.80 3.72 -6.84
N LYS A 47 -1.39 2.52 -7.31
CA LYS A 47 -1.64 1.26 -6.58
C LYS A 47 -1.00 1.28 -5.20
N ASP A 48 0.26 1.72 -5.12
CA ASP A 48 0.97 1.81 -3.84
C ASP A 48 0.39 2.89 -2.92
N LEU A 49 -0.08 4.02 -3.48
CA LEU A 49 -0.81 5.05 -2.74
C LEU A 49 -2.15 4.54 -2.17
N LEU A 50 -2.92 3.82 -2.98
CA LEU A 50 -4.17 3.18 -2.57
C LEU A 50 -3.91 2.16 -1.45
N LEU A 51 -2.90 1.31 -1.61
CA LEU A 51 -2.50 0.34 -0.60
C LEU A 51 -2.12 1.03 0.72
N SER A 52 -1.32 2.09 0.68
CA SER A 52 -0.97 2.84 1.89
C SER A 52 -2.20 3.42 2.60
N HIS A 53 -3.22 3.91 1.87
CA HIS A 53 -4.47 4.36 2.48
C HIS A 53 -5.22 3.21 3.17
N ILE A 54 -5.31 2.05 2.54
CA ILE A 54 -5.92 0.85 3.13
C ILE A 54 -5.21 0.48 4.43
N LEU A 55 -3.87 0.44 4.43
CA LEU A 55 -3.08 0.06 5.61
C LEU A 55 -3.24 1.06 6.76
N VAL A 56 -3.34 2.36 6.47
CA VAL A 56 -3.62 3.38 7.50
C VAL A 56 -5.01 3.20 8.11
N LEU A 57 -6.01 2.84 7.31
CA LEU A 57 -7.35 2.50 7.84
C LEU A 57 -7.28 1.28 8.75
N CYS A 58 -6.58 0.22 8.35
CA CYS A 58 -6.38 -0.97 9.19
C CYS A 58 -5.67 -0.64 10.51
N LEU A 59 -4.65 0.24 10.49
CA LEU A 59 -3.97 0.70 11.71
C LEU A 59 -4.92 1.43 12.65
N LYS A 60 -5.74 2.35 12.14
CA LYS A 60 -6.72 3.08 12.96
C LYS A 60 -7.72 2.12 13.63
N LEU A 61 -8.21 1.14 12.88
CA LEU A 61 -9.15 0.14 13.39
C LEU A 61 -8.52 -0.80 14.43
N SER A 62 -7.19 -0.96 14.39
CA SER A 62 -6.46 -1.88 15.26
C SER A 62 -5.69 -1.16 16.37
N GLN A 63 -6.12 0.05 16.75
CA GLN A 63 -5.46 0.84 17.81
C GLN A 63 -3.95 1.02 17.58
N PHE A 64 -3.55 1.19 16.31
CA PHE A 64 -2.17 1.42 15.87
C PHE A 64 -1.18 0.25 16.09
N GLU A 65 -1.68 -0.96 16.38
CA GLU A 65 -0.90 -2.20 16.42
C GLU A 65 -1.61 -3.31 15.65
N LEU A 66 -0.94 -3.94 14.68
CA LEU A 66 -1.59 -4.94 13.82
C LEU A 66 -0.64 -6.09 13.43
N PRO A 67 -1.10 -7.36 13.50
CA PRO A 67 -0.35 -8.51 12.98
C PRO A 67 -0.29 -8.48 11.45
N LEU A 68 0.92 -8.68 10.90
CA LEU A 68 1.15 -8.63 9.44
C LEU A 68 0.54 -9.83 8.70
N LEU A 69 0.46 -10.99 9.35
CA LEU A 69 0.00 -12.23 8.72
C LEU A 69 -1.47 -12.14 8.24
N THR A 70 -2.32 -11.46 9.01
CA THR A 70 -3.72 -11.25 8.65
C THR A 70 -3.80 -10.47 7.33
N LEU A 71 -3.02 -9.40 7.20
CA LEU A 71 -3.01 -8.58 6.00
C LEU A 71 -2.35 -9.26 4.80
N THR A 72 -1.33 -10.10 5.00
CA THR A 72 -0.73 -10.85 3.88
C THR A 72 -1.75 -11.78 3.23
N ASN A 73 -2.64 -12.36 4.02
CA ASN A 73 -3.71 -13.24 3.54
C ASN A 73 -4.83 -12.43 2.89
N ASP A 74 -5.34 -11.41 3.58
CA ASP A 74 -6.48 -10.61 3.10
C ASP A 74 -6.17 -9.83 1.81
N LEU A 75 -4.97 -9.26 1.71
CA LEU A 75 -4.55 -8.44 0.56
C LEU A 75 -3.80 -9.26 -0.49
N ASN A 76 -3.52 -10.54 -0.22
CA ASN A 76 -2.71 -11.42 -1.06
C ASN A 76 -1.37 -10.75 -1.47
N LEU A 77 -0.66 -10.20 -0.48
CA LEU A 77 0.62 -9.52 -0.67
C LEU A 77 1.73 -10.27 0.07
N SER A 78 2.94 -10.23 -0.49
CA SER A 78 4.09 -10.80 0.17
C SER A 78 4.41 -10.05 1.47
N HIS A 79 4.86 -10.80 2.48
CA HIS A 79 5.26 -10.25 3.78
C HIS A 79 6.27 -9.09 3.65
N LYS A 80 7.24 -9.22 2.73
CA LYS A 80 8.23 -8.19 2.44
C LYS A 80 7.59 -6.89 1.95
N ARG A 81 6.58 -6.97 1.07
CA ARG A 81 5.90 -5.79 0.53
C ARG A 81 5.11 -5.07 1.62
N ILE A 82 4.32 -5.81 2.40
CA ILE A 82 3.56 -5.24 3.52
C ILE A 82 4.49 -4.60 4.56
N SER A 83 5.56 -5.30 4.95
CA SER A 83 6.56 -4.76 5.90
C SER A 83 7.15 -3.46 5.39
N THR A 84 7.51 -3.40 4.10
CA THR A 84 8.07 -2.19 3.48
C THR A 84 7.08 -1.03 3.53
N HIS A 85 5.81 -1.25 3.21
CA HIS A 85 4.79 -0.19 3.28
C HIS A 85 4.61 0.32 4.72
N PHE A 86 4.55 -0.58 5.70
CA PHE A 86 4.45 -0.18 7.11
C PHE A 86 5.67 0.60 7.60
N THR A 87 6.88 0.20 7.20
CA THR A 87 8.09 0.98 7.50
C THR A 87 8.02 2.38 6.88
N ILE A 88 7.56 2.52 5.63
CA ILE A 88 7.38 3.82 4.96
C ILE A 88 6.37 4.71 5.71
N LEU A 89 5.30 4.10 6.25
CA LEU A 89 4.30 4.80 7.07
C LEU A 89 4.81 5.21 8.46
N GLY A 90 6.03 4.82 8.84
CA GLY A 90 6.63 5.12 10.15
C GLY A 90 6.35 4.07 11.23
N CYS A 91 5.80 2.91 10.86
CA CYS A 91 5.64 1.80 11.80
C CYS A 91 6.98 1.08 12.05
N THR A 92 7.15 0.63 13.29
CA THR A 92 8.19 -0.33 13.66
C THR A 92 7.64 -1.75 13.52
N ILE A 93 8.38 -2.64 12.87
CA ILE A 93 8.02 -4.06 12.78
C ILE A 93 8.63 -4.80 13.97
N LYS A 94 7.79 -5.29 14.89
CA LYS A 94 8.20 -6.13 16.02
C LYS A 94 8.09 -7.60 15.60
N LYS A 95 9.12 -8.37 15.93
CA LYS A 95 9.14 -9.83 15.78
C LYS A 95 8.96 -10.47 17.15
N SER A 96 8.03 -11.40 17.28
CA SER A 96 7.80 -12.20 18.49
C SER A 96 7.65 -13.68 18.13
N LYS A 97 7.82 -14.56 19.11
CA LYS A 97 7.49 -15.98 18.98
C LYS A 97 6.06 -16.21 19.46
N SER A 98 5.29 -16.96 18.69
CA SER A 98 4.01 -17.52 19.15
C SER A 98 4.24 -18.64 20.17
N PRO A 99 3.22 -19.03 20.96
CA PRO A 99 3.29 -20.19 21.85
C PRO A 99 3.72 -21.49 21.14
N GLN A 100 3.47 -21.58 19.83
CA GLN A 100 3.83 -22.72 18.97
C GLN A 100 5.24 -22.57 18.35
N GLY A 101 6.04 -21.57 18.75
CA GLY A 101 7.41 -21.36 18.25
C GLY A 101 7.52 -20.68 16.88
N LEU A 102 6.39 -20.38 16.23
CA LEU A 102 6.35 -19.69 14.95
C LEU A 102 6.65 -18.19 15.10
N ASP A 103 7.33 -17.63 14.10
CA ASP A 103 7.61 -16.19 14.02
C ASP A 103 6.33 -15.41 13.70
N VAL A 104 6.01 -14.43 14.55
CA VAL A 104 4.89 -13.50 14.37
C VAL A 104 5.45 -12.09 14.21
N TYR A 105 5.03 -11.40 13.16
CA TYR A 105 5.42 -10.03 12.89
C TYR A 105 4.23 -9.10 13.12
N ARG A 106 4.48 -7.99 13.83
CA ARG A 106 3.49 -6.96 14.15
C ARG A 106 3.99 -5.59 13.72
N ALA A 107 3.15 -4.80 13.07
CA ALA A 107 3.41 -3.40 12.80
C ALA A 107 2.86 -2.57 13.95
N VAL A 108 3.68 -1.70 14.52
CA VAL A 108 3.29 -0.78 15.59
C VAL A 108 3.66 0.64 15.19
N LEU A 109 2.70 1.56 15.24
CA LEU A 109 2.97 2.98 15.03
C LEU A 109 3.33 3.61 16.39
N ASN A 110 4.61 3.86 16.59
CA ASN A 110 5.11 4.45 17.83
C ASN A 110 5.09 5.98 17.77
N VAL A 111 4.94 6.62 18.94
CA VAL A 111 5.15 8.06 19.12
C VAL A 111 6.51 8.32 19.79
N PRO A 112 7.27 9.35 19.36
CA PRO A 112 7.02 10.18 18.20
C PRO A 112 7.19 9.39 16.89
N LEU A 113 6.46 9.81 15.85
CA LEU A 113 6.55 9.23 14.51
C LEU A 113 7.99 9.32 14.00
N LYS A 114 8.56 8.17 13.59
CA LYS A 114 9.88 8.10 12.97
C LYS A 114 9.73 7.59 11.55
N PHE A 115 9.97 8.47 10.59
CA PHE A 115 10.04 8.07 9.19
C PHE A 115 11.37 7.38 8.89
N PRO A 116 11.41 6.43 7.94
CA PRO A 116 12.64 5.74 7.61
C PRO A 116 13.64 6.70 6.99
N GLU A 117 14.87 6.68 7.50
CA GLU A 117 15.99 7.37 6.88
C GLU A 117 16.35 6.67 5.56
N ILE A 118 16.29 7.41 4.46
CA ILE A 118 16.73 6.93 3.15
C ILE A 118 18.26 6.89 3.20
N LYS A 119 18.82 5.73 3.56
CA LYS A 119 20.27 5.52 3.51
C LYS A 119 20.69 5.36 2.05
N ASP A 120 21.25 6.42 1.46
CA ASP A 120 21.80 6.40 0.11
C ASP A 120 22.95 5.38 0.01
N LYS A 121 22.63 4.18 -0.48
CA LYS A 121 23.61 3.10 -0.67
C LYS A 121 24.67 3.40 -1.74
N ARG A 122 24.53 4.50 -2.50
CA ARG A 122 25.48 4.90 -3.55
C ARG A 122 26.82 5.40 -3.01
N ALA A 123 26.93 5.75 -1.72
CA ALA A 123 28.18 6.24 -1.15
C ALA A 123 29.20 5.12 -0.80
N LYS A 124 28.81 3.84 -0.80
CA LYS A 124 29.68 2.75 -0.33
C LYS A 124 30.56 2.08 -1.40
N ASN A 125 30.37 2.39 -2.69
CA ASN A 125 31.14 1.76 -3.78
C ASN A 125 32.13 2.72 -4.47
N ARG A 126 32.56 3.81 -3.80
CA ARG A 126 33.68 4.66 -4.28
C ARG A 126 34.87 4.56 -3.34
N ILE A 127 35.43 3.36 -3.15
CA ILE A 127 36.79 3.20 -2.67
C ILE A 127 37.40 1.97 -3.39
N PHE A 128 38.47 2.26 -4.14
CA PHE A 128 39.33 1.41 -4.99
C PHE A 128 38.76 0.98 -6.34
#